data_AF-A0A0Q3VIP5-F1
#
_entry.id   AF-A0A0Q3VIP5-F1
#
_cell.length_a   1.000
_cell.length_b   1.000
_cell.length_c   1.000
_cell.angle_alpha   90.00
_cell.angle_beta   90.00
_cell.angle_gamma   90.00
#
_symmetry.space_group_name_H-M   'P 1'
#
loop_
_entity.id
_entity.type
_entity.pdbx_description
1 polymer ?
#
loop_
_entity_poly.entity_id
_entity_poly.type
_entity_poly.pdbx_seq_one_letter_code
_entity_poly.pdbx_strand_id
1 'polypeptide(L)' 'MVFINQLQLNYTSDMEKAMHGAHGVGYETYSRKHEVRMKVEKRRQEEHIKCQQMIANLEKKVHS' A
#
# COMPACT_ATOMS: atom_id res chain seq x y z
N MET A 1 -21.16 20.13 -5.30
CA MET A 1 -20.98 18.68 -5.00
C MET A 1 -19.56 18.49 -4.51
N VAL A 2 -19.35 18.36 -3.20
CA VAL A 2 -18.02 18.14 -2.63
C VAL A 2 -17.74 16.65 -2.75
N PHE A 3 -16.82 16.25 -3.64
CA PHE A 3 -16.37 14.86 -3.69
C PHE A 3 -15.66 14.55 -2.36
N ILE A 4 -16.29 13.71 -1.54
CA ILE A 4 -15.71 13.25 -0.29
C ILE A 4 -14.58 12.27 -0.66
N ASN A 5 -13.34 12.75 -0.68
CA ASN A 5 -12.14 11.94 -0.94
C ASN A 5 -11.73 11.08 0.28
N GLN A 6 -12.59 10.98 1.28
CA GLN A 6 -12.36 10.23 2.51
C GLN A 6 -12.90 8.81 2.37
N LEU A 7 -12.12 7.81 2.78
CA LEU A 7 -12.56 6.42 2.85
C LEU A 7 -13.16 6.15 4.23
N GLN A 8 -14.32 5.49 4.29
CA GLN A 8 -14.80 4.90 5.53
C GLN A 8 -14.20 3.51 5.67
N LEU A 9 -13.24 3.36 6.57
CA LEU A 9 -12.53 2.11 6.83
C LEU A 9 -12.73 1.71 8.28
N ASN A 10 -13.14 0.46 8.50
CA ASN A 10 -13.08 -0.17 9.81
C ASN A 10 -11.72 -0.86 9.93
N TYR A 11 -10.91 -0.42 10.89
CA TYR A 11 -9.59 -0.98 11.15
C TYR A 11 -9.36 -1.11 12.66
N THR A 12 -8.55 -2.08 13.05
CA THR A 12 -8.20 -2.32 14.46
C THR A 12 -7.00 -1.46 14.89
N SER A 13 -6.75 -1.39 16.19
CA SER A 13 -5.55 -0.74 16.72
C SER A 13 -4.26 -1.36 16.18
N ASP A 14 -4.25 -2.67 15.93
CA ASP A 14 -3.06 -3.36 15.44
C ASP A 14 -2.85 -3.14 13.94
N MET A 15 -3.93 -2.98 13.18
CA MET A 15 -3.85 -2.51 11.80
C MET A 15 -3.28 -1.08 11.73
N GLU A 16 -3.72 -0.18 12.62
CA GLU A 16 -3.18 1.19 12.71
C GLU A 16 -1.67 1.17 12.97
N LYS A 17 -1.22 0.38 13.96
CA LYS A 17 0.20 0.22 14.28
C LYS A 17 1.00 -0.36 13.11
N ALA A 18 0.47 -1.41 12.46
CA ALA A 18 1.13 -2.05 11.33
C ALA A 18 1.26 -1.10 10.13
N MET A 19 0.21 -0.32 9.84
CA MET A 19 0.23 0.69 8.78
C MET A 19 1.28 1.76 9.08
N HIS A 20 1.34 2.24 10.33
CA HIS A 20 2.35 3.21 10.76
C HIS A 20 3.76 2.64 10.62
N GLY A 21 3.99 1.40 11.06
CA GLY A 21 5.29 0.73 10.95
C GLY A 21 5.73 0.50 9.50
N ALA A 22 4.82 0.09 8.62
CA ALA A 22 5.14 -0.20 7.23
C ALA A 22 5.27 1.07 6.37
N HIS A 23 4.36 2.03 6.54
CA HIS A 23 4.20 3.15 5.61
C HIS A 23 4.49 4.53 6.24
N GLY A 24 4.78 4.61 7.54
CA GLY A 24 5.03 5.86 8.25
C GLY A 24 3.76 6.69 8.52
N VAL A 25 2.59 6.16 8.19
CA VAL A 25 1.28 6.81 8.33
C VAL A 25 0.25 5.82 8.84
N GLY A 26 -0.71 6.29 9.64
CA GLY A 26 -1.82 5.47 10.13
C GLY A 26 -2.99 5.38 9.15
N TYR A 27 -3.93 4.45 9.38
CA TYR A 27 -5.16 4.32 8.60
C TYR A 27 -6.04 5.55 8.72
N GLU A 28 -6.05 6.23 9.87
CA GLU A 28 -6.80 7.48 10.06
C GLU A 28 -6.32 8.58 9.08
N THR A 29 -5.01 8.69 8.91
CA THR A 29 -4.43 9.69 8.00
C THR A 29 -4.60 9.26 6.54
N TYR A 30 -4.40 7.98 6.26
CA TYR A 30 -4.58 7.38 4.94
C TYR A 30 -6.02 7.51 4.44
N SER A 31 -7.02 7.31 5.31
CA SER A 31 -8.44 7.37 4.97
C SER A 31 -8.87 8.79 4.62
N ARG A 32 -8.41 9.79 5.39
CA ARG A 32 -8.81 11.19 5.24
C ARG A 32 -8.04 11.96 4.18
N LYS A 33 -6.74 11.68 4.00
CA LYS A 33 -5.86 12.47 3.11
C LYS A 33 -5.56 11.71 1.82
N HIS A 34 -6.24 12.11 0.74
CA HIS A 34 -6.10 11.48 -0.57
C HIS A 34 -4.64 11.44 -1.07
N GLU A 35 -3.88 12.52 -0.94
CA GLU A 35 -2.48 12.56 -1.36
C GLU A 35 -1.60 11.57 -0.60
N VAL A 36 -1.86 11.39 0.71
CA VAL A 36 -1.15 10.40 1.52
C VAL A 36 -1.49 9.00 1.02
N ARG A 37 -2.77 8.73 0.76
CA ARG A 37 -3.22 7.46 0.17
C ARG A 37 -2.53 7.19 -1.16
N MET A 38 -2.48 8.16 -2.07
CA MET A 38 -1.83 7.99 -3.37
C MET A 38 -0.34 7.69 -3.25
N LYS A 39 0.37 8.29 -2.28
CA LYS A 39 1.78 7.96 -2.00
C LYS A 39 1.95 6.52 -1.55
N VAL A 40 1.08 6.04 -0.66
CA VAL A 40 1.10 4.64 -0.18
C VAL A 40 0.82 3.67 -1.34
N GLU A 41 -0.24 3.91 -2.11
CA GLU A 41 -0.64 3.01 -3.20
C GLU A 41 0.36 2.98 -4.35
N LYS A 42 0.99 4.13 -4.67
CA LYS A 42 2.10 4.16 -5.63
C LYS A 42 3.25 3.24 -5.20
N ARG A 43 3.65 3.31 -3.93
CA ARG A 43 4.74 2.47 -3.40
C ARG A 43 4.36 0.99 -3.41
N ARG A 44 3.12 0.66 -3.01
CA ARG A 44 2.59 -0.72 -3.08
C ARG A 44 2.66 -1.28 -4.50
N GLN A 45 2.30 -0.48 -5.51
CA GLN A 45 2.36 -0.89 -6.91
C GLN A 45 3.81 -1.12 -7.38
N GLU A 46 4.74 -0.23 -7.02
CA GLU A 46 6.16 -0.37 -7.34
C GLU A 46 6.77 -1.65 -6.72
N GLU A 47 6.46 -1.91 -5.46
CA GLU A 47 6.88 -3.13 -4.74
C GLU A 47 6.29 -4.39 -5.40
N HIS A 48 5.01 -4.39 -5.76
CA HIS A 48 4.36 -5.50 -6.45
C HIS A 48 5.01 -5.82 -7.80
N ILE A 49 5.24 -4.81 -8.65
CA ILE A 49 5.91 -4.98 -9.95
C ILE A 49 7.32 -5.57 -9.75
N LYS A 50 8.08 -5.02 -8.80
CA LYS A 50 9.43 -5.51 -8.50
C LYS A 50 9.43 -6.97 -8.06
N CYS A 51 8.49 -7.36 -7.20
CA CYS A 51 8.33 -8.75 -6.77
C CYS A 51 7.98 -9.67 -7.94
N GLN A 52 7.03 -9.28 -8.80
CA GLN A 52 6.68 -10.06 -9.98
C GLN A 52 7.86 -10.28 -10.93
N GLN A 53 8.66 -9.23 -11.16
CA GLN A 53 9.88 -9.33 -11.97
C GLN A 53 10.90 -10.28 -11.34
N MET A 54 11.08 -10.24 -10.01
CA MET A 54 11.95 -11.15 -9.29
C MET A 54 11.51 -12.61 -9.44
N ILE A 55 10.21 -12.88 -9.27
CA ILE A 55 9.63 -14.22 -9.43
C ILE A 55 9.87 -14.73 -10.86
N ALA A 56 9.53 -13.94 -11.88
CA ALA A 56 9.75 -14.32 -13.27
C ALA A 56 11.23 -14.61 -13.59
N ASN A 57 12.16 -13.87 -12.98
CA ASN A 57 13.59 -14.10 -13.14
C ASN A 57 14.07 -15.38 -12.43
N LEU A 58 13.51 -15.71 -11.27
CA LEU A 58 13.79 -16.96 -10.57
C LEU A 58 13.24 -18.16 -11.35
N GLU A 59 12.01 -18.08 -11.84
CA GLU A 59 11.40 -19.13 -12.66
C GLU A 59 12.23 -19.43 -13.91
N LYS A 60 12.71 -18.40 -14.62
CA LYS A 60 13.59 -18.58 -15.79
C LYS A 60 14.88 -19.33 -15.45
N LYS A 61 15.48 -19.06 -14.28
CA LYS A 61 16.71 -19.71 -13.83
C LYS A 61 16.50 -21.17 -13.40
N VAL A 62 15.32 -21.51 -12.90
CA VAL A 62 14.99 -22.88 -12.47
C VAL A 62 14.65 -23.78 -13.66
N HIS A 63 14.07 -23.21 -14.72
CA HIS A 63 13.67 -23.94 -15.93
C HIS A 63 14.71 -23.87 -17.08
N SER A 64 15.89 -23.27 -16.84
CA SER A 64 17.05 -23.33 -17.76
C SER A 64 18.06 -24.35 -17.27
#